data_AF-A0A2M7Y7F8-F1
#
_entry.id   AF-A0A2M7Y7F8-F1
#
_cell.length_a   1.000
_cell.length_b   1.000
_cell.length_c   1.000
_cell.angle_alpha   90.00
_cell.angle_beta   90.00
_cell.angle_gamma   90.00
#
_symmetry.space_group_name_H-M   'P 1'
#
loop_
_entity.id
_entity.type
_entity.pdbx_description
1 polymer ?
#
loop_
_entity_poly.entity_id
_entity_poly.type
_entity_poly.pdbx_seq_one_letter_code
_entity_poly.pdbx_strand_id
1 'polypeptide(L)' 'MDSTILADAALDSVSVMDFLLEVEDAFDVTVPLERLAGVKTVRDFTAVVRALQEDGA' A
#
# COMPACT_ATOMS: atom_id res chain seq x y z
N MET A 1 -14.96 15.61 2.66
CA MET A 1 -15.06 14.87 1.38
C MET A 1 -13.77 14.08 1.27
N ASP A 2 -13.75 12.90 1.87
CA ASP A 2 -12.57 12.04 1.89
C ASP A 2 -12.56 11.23 0.61
N SER A 3 -11.59 11.53 -0.27
CA SER A 3 -11.34 10.77 -1.50
C SER A 3 -10.95 9.34 -1.15
N THR A 4 -11.92 8.44 -1.19
CA THR A 4 -11.70 6.99 -1.03
C THR A 4 -11.10 6.44 -2.32
N ILE A 5 -9.79 6.57 -2.50
CA ILE A 5 -9.09 6.06 -3.69
C ILE A 5 -9.12 4.53 -3.74
N LEU A 6 -9.15 3.81 -2.60
CA LEU A 6 -9.07 2.34 -2.61
C LEU A 6 -10.39 1.61 -2.85
N ALA A 7 -11.54 2.30 -2.84
CA ALA A 7 -12.82 1.68 -3.20
C ALA A 7 -13.19 1.87 -4.68
N ASP A 8 -12.53 2.82 -5.36
CA ASP A 8 -12.81 3.19 -6.76
C ASP A 8 -11.60 2.99 -7.70
N ALA A 9 -10.40 2.77 -7.15
CA ALA A 9 -9.31 2.17 -7.92
C ALA A 9 -9.67 0.71 -8.17
N ALA A 10 -10.28 0.46 -9.33
CA ALA A 10 -10.50 -0.85 -9.94
C ALA A 10 -9.18 -1.60 -10.12
N LEU A 11 -8.52 -1.94 -9.01
CA LEU A 11 -7.39 -2.83 -8.96
C LEU A 11 -8.01 -4.23 -9.06
N ASP A 12 -8.28 -4.66 -10.28
CA ASP A 12 -8.28 -6.08 -10.60
C ASP A 12 -7.05 -6.70 -9.89
N SER A 13 -7.22 -7.85 -9.25
CA SER A 13 -6.23 -8.45 -8.33
C SER A 13 -4.79 -8.55 -8.86
N VAL A 14 -4.59 -8.44 -10.17
CA VAL A 14 -3.29 -8.35 -10.87
C VAL A 14 -2.64 -6.97 -10.69
N SER A 15 -3.39 -5.89 -10.86
CA SER A 15 -2.88 -4.51 -10.76
C SER A 15 -2.43 -4.14 -9.33
N VAL A 16 -2.96 -4.82 -8.31
CA VAL A 16 -2.51 -4.66 -6.92
C VAL A 16 -1.05 -5.11 -6.78
N MET A 17 -0.68 -6.22 -7.41
CA MET A 17 0.68 -6.76 -7.31
C MET A 17 1.69 -5.88 -8.02
N ASP A 18 1.33 -5.36 -9.20
CA ASP A 18 2.18 -4.41 -9.95
C ASP A 18 2.35 -3.09 -9.19
N PHE A 19 1.27 -2.57 -8.60
CA PHE A 19 1.32 -1.36 -7.76
C PHE A 19 2.21 -1.56 -6.52
N LEU A 20 2.14 -2.73 -5.87
CA LEU A 20 3.01 -3.06 -4.75
C LEU A 20 4.47 -3.07 -5.15
N LEU A 21 4.81 -3.78 -6.24
CA LEU A 21 6.17 -3.84 -6.76
C LEU A 21 6.75 -2.45 -7.02
N GLU A 22 5.97 -1.55 -7.61
CA GLU A 22 6.40 -0.18 -7.92
C GLU A 22 6.57 0.67 -6.64
N VAL A 23 5.72 0.46 -5.62
CA VAL A 23 5.86 1.13 -4.32
C VAL A 23 7.06 0.59 -3.53
N GLU A 24 7.26 -0.72 -3.52
CA GLU A 24 8.40 -1.36 -2.84
C GLU A 24 9.73 -0.81 -3.37
N ASP A 25 9.86 -0.71 -4.69
CA ASP A 25 11.04 -0.14 -5.36
C ASP A 25 11.16 1.38 -5.12
N ALA A 26 10.06 2.13 -5.21
CA ALA A 26 10.09 3.59 -5.05
C ALA A 26 10.43 4.05 -3.62
N PHE A 27 10.06 3.26 -2.60
CA PHE A 27 10.25 3.61 -1.20
C PHE A 27 11.32 2.78 -0.49
N ASP A 28 11.96 1.84 -1.19
CA ASP A 28 12.94 0.89 -0.68
C ASP A 28 12.42 0.13 0.56
N VAL A 29 11.16 -0.31 0.47
CA VAL A 29 10.45 -1.04 1.53
C VAL A 29 9.97 -2.38 1.01
N THR A 30 9.75 -3.33 1.91
CA THR A 30 9.07 -4.59 1.58
C THR A 30 7.73 -4.62 2.31
N VAL A 31 6.63 -4.72 1.56
CA VAL A 31 5.27 -4.66 2.10
C VAL A 31 4.66 -6.06 2.08
N PRO A 32 4.61 -6.78 3.22
CA PRO A 32 3.99 -8.10 3.24
C PRO A 32 2.48 -8.01 3.02
N LEU A 33 1.94 -8.90 2.19
CA LEU A 33 0.51 -8.98 1.85
C LEU A 33 -0.41 -9.05 3.09
N GLU A 34 0.08 -9.62 4.19
CA GLU A 34 -0.63 -9.70 5.47
C GLU A 34 -0.98 -8.31 6.03
N ARG A 35 -0.12 -7.30 5.80
CA ARG A 35 -0.35 -5.91 6.21
C ARG A 35 -1.39 -5.21 5.33
N LEU A 36 -1.55 -5.66 4.08
CA LEU A 36 -2.53 -5.11 3.14
C LEU A 36 -3.94 -5.60 3.39
N ALA A 37 -4.11 -6.75 4.05
CA ALA A 37 -5.43 -7.27 4.42
C ALA A 37 -6.25 -6.28 5.28
N GLY A 38 -5.59 -5.33 5.97
CA GLY A 38 -6.23 -4.26 6.74
C GLY A 38 -6.36 -2.91 6.02
N VAL A 39 -5.75 -2.75 4.84
CA VAL A 39 -5.64 -1.47 4.14
C VAL A 39 -6.88 -1.24 3.28
N LYS A 40 -7.67 -0.21 3.60
CA LYS A 40 -8.91 0.12 2.87
C LYS A 40 -8.84 1.49 2.19
N THR A 41 -7.82 2.27 2.50
CA THR A 41 -7.61 3.61 1.96
C THR A 41 -6.13 3.84 1.65
N VAL A 42 -5.84 4.81 0.78
CA VAL A 42 -4.45 5.26 0.55
C VAL A 42 -3.83 5.81 1.84
N ARG A 43 -4.65 6.34 2.75
CA ARG A 43 -4.20 6.77 4.09
C ARG A 43 -3.71 5.57 4.91
N ASP A 44 -4.43 4.45 4.89
CA ASP A 44 -3.99 3.24 5.59
C ASP A 44 -2.72 2.67 4.96
N PHE A 45 -2.63 2.69 3.62
CA PHE A 45 -1.45 2.23 2.90
C PHE A 45 -0.21 3.08 3.22
N THR A 46 -0.34 4.40 3.17
CA THR A 46 0.75 5.33 3.52
C THR A 46 1.17 5.21 4.99
N ALA A 47 0.24 4.92 5.90
CA ALA A 47 0.57 4.64 7.30
C ALA A 47 1.39 3.35 7.43
N VAL A 48 1.05 2.29 6.68
CA VAL A 48 1.82 1.04 6.65
C VAL A 48 3.23 1.25 6.09
N VAL A 49 3.36 1.92 4.94
CA VAL A 49 4.66 2.22 4.33
C VAL A 49 5.53 3.04 5.27
N ARG A 50 4.96 4.06 5.93
CA ARG A 50 5.70 4.88 6.89
C ARG A 50 6.17 4.07 8.10
N ALA A 51 5.32 3.20 8.64
CA ALA A 51 5.70 2.32 9.74
C ALA A 51 6.82 1.36 9.34
N LEU A 52 6.81 0.84 8.11
CA LEU A 52 7.88 -0.02 7.58
C LEU A 52 9.21 0.72 7.42
N GLN A 53 9.18 2.00 7.01
CA GLN A 53 10.38 2.83 6.96
C GLN A 53 10.96 3.13 8.35
N GLU A 54 10.11 3.24 9.37
CA GLU A 54 10.53 3.47 10.76
C GLU A 54 11.03 2.18 11.44
N ASP A 55 10.43 1.02 11.15
CA ASP A 55 10.84 -0.30 11.67
C ASP A 55 12.12 -0.83 11.00
N GLY A 56 12.49 -0.34 9.82
CA GLY A 56 13.67 -0.74 9.05
C GLY A 56 14.98 0.01 9.38
N ALA A 57 14.99 0.87 10.41
CA ALA A 57 16.14 1.66 10.86
C ALA A 57 17.00 0.95 11.93
#